data_AF-A0AAF0Q2V1-F1
#
_entry.id   AF-A0AAF0Q2V1-F1
#
_cell.length_a   1.000
_cell.length_b   1.000
_cell.length_c   1.000
_cell.angle_alpha   90.00
_cell.angle_beta   90.00
_cell.angle_gamma   90.00
#
_symmetry.space_group_name_H-M   'P 1'
#
loop_
_entity.id
_entity.type
_entity.pdbx_description
1 polymer ?
#
loop_
_entity_poly.entity_id
_entity_poly.type
_entity_poly.pdbx_seq_one_letter_code
_entity_poly.pdbx_strand_id
1 'polypeptide(L)'
;MTRNIGLIENITKRKISFKKRHKTFLKRAFELNTICDVELAIIVNSPDHDEPKIFPNNDDVISSFEKFRNFPAKSTMTQEELTKQRIEKIEEQLQKVRKKKQGRGVHKQDV
;
A
#
# COMPACT_ATOMS: atom_id res chain seq x y z
N MET A 1 -3.54 31.11 -3.07
CA MET A 1 -3.37 31.20 -1.61
C MET A 1 -3.20 29.80 -1.04
N THR A 2 -1.98 29.42 -0.68
CA THR A 2 -1.68 28.14 -0.04
C THR A 2 -2.14 28.22 1.41
N ARG A 3 -3.16 27.43 1.78
CA ARG A 3 -3.64 27.39 3.16
C ARG A 3 -2.57 26.74 4.02
N ASN A 4 -2.10 27.42 5.07
CA ASN A 4 -1.18 26.82 6.02
C ASN A 4 -1.80 25.55 6.63
N ILE A 5 -1.09 24.42 6.51
CA ILE A 5 -1.51 23.12 7.06
C ILE A 5 -0.78 22.94 8.39
N GLY A 6 -1.44 23.38 9.45
CA GLY A 6 -0.97 23.22 10.83
C GLY A 6 -2.15 23.03 11.78
N LEU A 7 -1.85 22.65 13.03
CA LEU A 7 -2.86 22.55 14.07
C LEU A 7 -3.53 23.91 14.29
N ILE A 8 -4.86 23.93 14.32
CA ILE A 8 -5.60 25.15 14.67
C ILE A 8 -5.60 25.24 16.19
N GLU A 9 -4.73 26.06 16.77
CA GLU A 9 -4.57 26.15 18.24
C GLU A 9 -5.86 26.51 18.97
N ASN A 10 -6.62 27.48 18.45
CA ASN A 10 -7.87 27.89 19.03
C ASN A 10 -8.92 26.76 18.93
N ILE A 11 -9.32 26.23 20.10
CA ILE A 11 -10.24 25.10 20.23
C ILE A 11 -11.55 25.35 19.47
N THR A 12 -12.23 26.47 19.71
CA THR A 12 -13.51 26.79 19.06
C THR A 12 -13.40 26.86 17.54
N LYS A 13 -12.38 27.54 17.01
CA LYS A 13 -12.10 27.59 15.57
C LYS A 13 -11.78 26.21 15.02
N ARG A 14 -11.05 25.38 15.78
CA ARG A 14 -10.74 23.99 15.42
C ARG A 14 -12.01 23.15 15.32
N LYS A 15 -12.95 23.23 16.28
CA LYS A 15 -14.23 22.50 16.24
C LYS A 15 -15.09 22.91 15.03
N ILE A 16 -15.23 24.22 14.77
CA ILE A 16 -15.99 24.73 13.63
C ILE A 16 -15.37 24.26 12.31
N SER A 17 -14.04 24.36 12.21
CA SER A 17 -13.29 23.90 11.04
C SER A 17 -13.43 22.39 10.84
N PHE A 18 -13.34 21.59 11.90
CA PHE A 18 -13.56 20.14 11.87
C PHE A 18 -14.94 19.81 11.31
N LYS A 19 -16.01 20.36 11.89
CA LYS A 19 -17.40 20.11 11.43
C LYS A 19 -17.57 20.42 9.95
N LYS A 20 -17.04 21.55 9.48
CA LYS A 20 -17.10 21.95 8.05
C LYS A 20 -16.30 21.00 7.16
N ARG A 21 -15.03 20.73 7.50
CA ARG A 21 -14.14 19.88 6.70
C ARG A 21 -14.61 18.44 6.67
N HIS A 22 -15.02 17.89 7.81
CA HIS A 22 -15.54 16.52 7.93
C HIS A 22 -16.78 16.32 7.07
N LYS A 23 -17.76 17.24 7.13
CA LYS A 23 -18.95 17.18 6.28
C LYS A 23 -18.59 17.20 4.78
N THR A 24 -17.71 18.11 4.38
CA THR A 24 -17.25 18.19 2.98
C THR A 24 -16.48 16.94 2.57
N PHE A 25 -15.62 16.40 3.44
CA PHE A 25 -14.84 15.21 3.19
C PHE A 25 -15.72 13.99 2.95
N LEU A 26 -16.71 13.73 3.82
CA LEU A 26 -17.65 12.63 3.63
C LEU A 26 -18.48 12.78 2.35
N LYS A 27 -18.89 14.01 1.99
CA LYS A 27 -19.56 14.26 0.70
C LYS A 27 -18.67 13.87 -0.48
N ARG A 28 -17.39 14.25 -0.45
CA ARG A 28 -16.42 13.88 -1.51
C ARG A 28 -16.14 12.38 -1.53
N ALA A 29 -16.06 11.73 -0.38
CA ALA A 29 -15.89 10.29 -0.28
C ALA A 29 -17.08 9.54 -0.90
N PHE A 30 -18.31 9.97 -0.59
CA PHE A 30 -19.53 9.42 -1.19
C PHE A 30 -19.56 9.62 -2.72
N GLU A 31 -19.26 10.83 -3.20
CA GLU A 31 -19.17 11.11 -4.64
C GLU A 31 -18.15 10.20 -5.33
N LEU A 32 -16.95 10.04 -4.74
CA LEU A 32 -15.88 9.19 -5.29
C LEU A 32 -16.28 7.71 -5.30
N ASN A 33 -16.79 7.19 -4.17
CA ASN A 33 -17.30 5.83 -4.04
C ASN A 33 -18.37 5.52 -5.11
N THR A 34 -19.31 6.45 -5.31
CA THR A 34 -20.44 6.26 -6.24
C THR A 34 -20.03 6.40 -7.71
N ILE A 35 -19.32 7.48 -8.07
CA ILE A 35 -19.04 7.79 -9.48
C ILE A 35 -17.97 6.87 -10.07
N CYS A 36 -17.02 6.44 -9.24
CA CYS A 36 -15.90 5.60 -9.68
C CYS A 36 -16.08 4.12 -9.33
N ASP A 37 -17.16 3.74 -8.64
CA ASP A 37 -17.41 2.35 -8.19
C ASP A 37 -16.22 1.77 -7.40
N VAL A 38 -15.75 2.52 -6.40
CA VAL A 38 -14.59 2.15 -5.57
C VAL A 38 -14.99 1.93 -4.12
N GLU A 39 -14.56 0.82 -3.52
CA GLU A 39 -14.76 0.55 -2.08
C GLU A 39 -13.96 1.57 -1.24
N LEU A 40 -14.62 2.28 -0.32
CA LEU A 40 -14.01 3.26 0.57
C LEU A 40 -14.52 3.07 2.00
N ALA A 41 -13.60 2.97 2.95
CA ALA A 41 -13.88 2.90 4.38
C ALA A 41 -13.18 4.05 5.12
N ILE A 42 -13.91 4.76 5.97
CA ILE A 42 -13.40 5.92 6.72
C ILE A 42 -13.82 5.81 8.19
N ILE A 43 -12.85 6.02 9.09
CA ILE A 43 -13.07 6.18 10.53
C ILE A 43 -12.43 7.50 10.98
N VAL A 44 -13.21 8.35 11.65
CA VAL A 44 -12.74 9.62 12.19
C VAL A 44 -13.04 9.71 13.68
N ASN A 45 -11.98 9.67 14.49
CA ASN A 45 -12.04 9.96 15.92
C ASN A 45 -11.88 11.46 16.17
N SER A 46 -12.62 12.00 17.13
CA SER A 46 -12.54 13.41 17.51
C SER A 46 -12.61 13.56 19.02
N PRO A 47 -11.87 14.48 19.64
CA PRO A 47 -12.03 14.78 21.06
C PRO A 47 -13.39 15.41 21.40
N ASP A 48 -14.18 15.79 20.40
CA ASP A 48 -15.49 16.42 20.58
C ASP A 48 -16.66 15.43 20.63
N HIS A 49 -16.43 14.16 20.32
CA HIS A 49 -17.45 13.12 20.25
C HIS A 49 -16.89 11.79 20.76
N ASP A 50 -17.65 11.11 21.61
CA ASP A 50 -17.21 9.82 22.19
C ASP A 50 -17.19 8.70 21.14
N GLU A 51 -18.09 8.77 20.17
CA GLU A 51 -18.17 7.79 19.08
C GLU A 51 -17.46 8.27 17.81
N PRO A 52 -16.73 7.38 17.12
CA PRO A 52 -16.16 7.68 15.81
C PRO A 52 -17.23 7.99 14.77
N LYS A 53 -16.92 8.89 13.85
CA LYS A 53 -17.70 9.05 12.62
C LYS A 53 -17.21 8.04 11.59
N ILE A 54 -18.15 7.24 11.08
CA ILE A 54 -17.89 6.08 10.23
C ILE A 54 -18.61 6.29 8.89
N PHE A 55 -17.96 5.87 7.81
CA PHE A 55 -18.54 5.82 6.46
C PHE A 55 -18.06 4.56 5.73
N PRO A 56 -18.95 3.82 5.02
CA PRO A 56 -20.37 4.13 4.84
C PRO A 56 -21.26 3.70 6.02
N ASN A 57 -20.98 2.55 6.62
CA ASN A 57 -21.60 2.04 7.85
C ASN A 57 -20.59 1.12 8.58
N ASN A 58 -20.95 0.64 9.77
CA ASN A 58 -20.03 -0.14 10.60
C ASN A 58 -19.61 -1.47 9.94
N ASP A 59 -20.57 -2.22 9.39
CA ASP A 59 -20.32 -3.56 8.86
C ASP A 59 -19.42 -3.50 7.63
N ASP A 60 -19.70 -2.56 6.71
CA ASP A 60 -18.88 -2.35 5.52
C ASP A 60 -17.47 -1.90 5.89
N VAL A 61 -17.33 -1.00 6.86
CA VAL A 61 -16.01 -0.54 7.31
C VAL A 61 -15.21 -1.69 7.92
N ILE A 62 -15.81 -2.49 8.80
CA ILE A 62 -15.17 -3.67 9.40
C ILE A 62 -14.70 -4.63 8.30
N SER A 63 -15.59 -4.97 7.36
CA SER A 63 -15.29 -5.82 6.21
C SER A 63 -14.13 -5.27 5.35
N SER A 64 -14.14 -3.97 5.02
CA SER A 64 -13.04 -3.33 4.29
C SER A 64 -11.71 -3.38 5.06
N PHE A 65 -11.73 -3.18 6.39
CA PHE A 65 -10.52 -3.28 7.22
C PHE A 65 -9.98 -4.70 7.29
N GLU A 66 -10.86 -5.71 7.40
CA GLU A 66 -10.46 -7.12 7.37
C GLU A 66 -9.86 -7.49 6.02
N LYS A 67 -10.50 -7.10 4.92
CA LYS A 67 -9.94 -7.27 3.56
C LYS A 67 -8.58 -6.59 3.43
N PHE A 68 -8.41 -5.37 3.94
CA PHE A 68 -7.13 -4.66 3.92
C PHE A 68 -6.06 -5.35 4.77
N ARG A 69 -6.43 -5.84 5.96
CA ARG A 69 -5.52 -6.57 6.86
C ARG A 69 -5.07 -7.91 6.25
N ASN A 70 -5.99 -8.60 5.58
CA ASN A 70 -5.74 -9.85 4.89
C ASN A 70 -5.16 -9.66 3.49
N PHE A 71 -5.12 -8.42 3.01
CA PHE A 71 -4.44 -8.10 1.77
C PHE A 71 -2.98 -8.47 2.01
N PRO A 72 -2.37 -9.37 1.20
CA PRO A 72 -0.95 -9.57 1.28
C PRO A 72 -0.38 -8.20 0.92
N ALA A 73 0.07 -7.45 1.93
CA ALA A 73 0.90 -6.27 1.73
C ALA A 73 1.97 -6.81 0.80
N LYS A 74 1.88 -6.45 -0.51
CA LYS A 74 2.73 -7.03 -1.54
C LYS A 74 4.07 -7.07 -0.88
N SER A 75 4.61 -8.28 -0.66
CA SER A 75 5.95 -8.45 -0.13
C SER A 75 6.75 -7.49 -0.99
N THR A 76 7.09 -6.32 -0.45
CA THR A 76 7.90 -5.36 -1.18
C THR A 76 9.16 -6.15 -1.25
N MET A 77 9.38 -6.80 -2.40
CA MET A 77 10.44 -7.77 -2.56
C MET A 77 11.65 -7.07 -1.98
N THR A 78 12.08 -7.53 -0.82
CA THR A 78 13.06 -6.76 -0.07
C THR A 78 14.29 -6.70 -0.97
N GLN A 79 15.12 -5.66 -0.86
CA GLN A 79 16.36 -5.64 -1.63
C GLN A 79 17.17 -6.93 -1.39
N GLU A 80 17.01 -7.53 -0.21
CA GLU A 80 17.55 -8.85 0.14
C GLU A 80 16.93 -9.99 -0.68
N GLU A 81 15.60 -10.10 -0.78
CA GLU A 81 14.92 -11.10 -1.63
C GLU A 81 15.29 -10.93 -3.12
N LEU A 82 15.45 -9.68 -3.57
CA LEU A 82 15.83 -9.36 -4.95
C LEU A 82 17.29 -9.71 -5.24
N THR A 83 18.15 -9.54 -4.24
CA THR A 83 19.54 -9.97 -4.30
C THR A 83 19.65 -11.49 -4.31
N LYS A 84 18.89 -12.21 -3.46
CA LYS A 84 18.87 -13.68 -3.44
C LYS A 84 18.45 -14.29 -4.78
N GLN A 85 17.38 -13.79 -5.39
CA GLN A 85 16.96 -14.26 -6.73
C GLN A 85 18.01 -13.99 -7.82
N ARG A 86 18.73 -12.87 -7.74
CA ARG A 86 19.82 -12.56 -8.68
C ARG A 86 21.00 -13.52 -8.50
N ILE A 87 21.35 -13.86 -7.27
CA ILE A 87 22.42 -14.82 -6.96
C ILE A 87 22.07 -16.19 -7.55
N GLU A 88 20.88 -16.73 -7.27
CA GLU A 88 20.44 -18.02 -7.80
C GLU A 88 20.52 -18.06 -9.34
N LYS A 89 20.05 -16.99 -10.00
CA LYS A 89 20.09 -16.90 -11.46
C LYS A 89 21.51 -16.88 -12.02
N ILE A 90 22.45 -16.23 -11.34
CA ILE A 90 23.88 -16.22 -11.72
C ILE A 90 24.49 -17.60 -11.51
N GLU A 91 24.19 -18.27 -10.40
CA GLU A 91 24.68 -19.61 -10.09
C GLU A 91 24.22 -20.64 -11.13
N GLU A 92 22.95 -20.60 -11.53
CA GLU A 92 22.41 -21.44 -12.61
C GLU A 92 23.14 -21.22 -13.94
N GLN A 93 23.37 -19.96 -14.31
CA GLN A 93 24.12 -19.63 -15.52
C GLN A 93 25.56 -20.14 -15.45
N LEU A 94 26.19 -20.02 -14.28
CA LEU A 94 27.55 -20.47 -14.04
C LEU A 94 27.65 -22.01 -14.12
N GLN A 95 26.66 -22.74 -13.61
CA GLN A 95 26.57 -24.19 -13.79
C GLN A 95 26.40 -24.58 -15.27
N LYS A 96 25.56 -23.87 -16.03
CA LYS A 96 25.39 -24.10 -17.48
C LYS A 96 26.69 -23.89 -18.26
N VAL A 97 27.46 -22.86 -17.92
CA VAL A 97 28.77 -22.61 -18.55
C VAL A 97 29.79 -23.69 -18.18
N ARG A 98 29.83 -24.13 -16.92
CA ARG A 98 30.72 -25.22 -16.47
C ARG A 98 30.43 -26.53 -17.21
N LYS A 99 29.16 -26.92 -17.33
CA LYS A 99 28.74 -28.10 -18.11
C LYS A 99 29.12 -27.98 -19.59
N LYS A 100 28.98 -26.80 -20.20
CA LYS A 100 29.40 -26.55 -21.60
C LYS A 100 30.92 -26.63 -21.79
N LYS A 101 31.72 -26.20 -20.81
CA LYS A 101 33.19 -26.32 -20.85
C LYS A 101 33.65 -27.77 -20.73
N GLN A 102 33.02 -28.58 -19.88
CA GLN A 102 33.30 -30.02 -19.78
C GLN A 102 32.95 -30.78 -21.08
N GLY A 103 31.89 -30.37 -21.80
CA GLY A 103 31.57 -30.95 -23.11
C GLY A 103 32.46 -30.49 -24.28
N ARG A 104 33.28 -29.44 -24.10
CA ARG A 104 34.19 -28.91 -25.14
C ARG A 104 35.67 -29.26 -24.93
N GLY A 105 36.02 -29.79 -23.75
CA GLY A 105 37.39 -30.24 -23.44
C GLY A 105 37.78 -31.58 -24.09
N VAL A 106 36.85 -32.27 -24.75
CA VAL A 106 37.08 -33.60 -25.36
C VAL A 106 37.36 -33.51 -26.87
N HIS A 107 37.44 -32.31 -27.47
CA HIS A 107 37.68 -32.14 -28.93
C HIS A 107 38.84 -31.19 -29.27
N LYS A 108 39.86 -31.09 -28.41
CA LYS A 108 41.13 -30.42 -28.74
C LYS A 108 42.33 -31.31 -28.41
N GLN A 109 42.34 -32.49 -29.00
CA GLN A 109 43.52 -33.25 -29.38
C GLN A 109 43.01 -34.18 -30.47
N ASP A 110 43.27 -33.80 -31.73
CA ASP A 110 43.59 -34.69 -32.86
C ASP A 110 43.41 -33.93 -34.18
N VAL A 111 44.51 -33.90 -34.93
CA VAL A 111 44.76 -33.38 -36.30
C VAL A 111 45.06 -31.89 -36.44
#